data_AF-A0A367R266-F1
#
_entry.id   AF-A0A367R266-F1
#
_cell.length_a   1.000
_cell.length_b   1.000
_cell.length_c   1.000
_cell.angle_alpha   90.00
_cell.angle_beta   90.00
_cell.angle_gamma   90.00
#
_symmetry.space_group_name_H-M   'P 1'
#
loop_
_entity.id
_entity.type
_entity.pdbx_description
1 polymer ?
#
loop_
_entity_poly.entity_id
_entity_poly.type
_entity_poly.pdbx_seq_one_letter_code
_entity_poly.pdbx_strand_id
1 'polypeptide(L)'
;MPQKNKTVPQDEKRGPGRPAGRRSNPDYTQISAYIPLDMLLEVQDVLAEERKELRKRTPRPVSDLVEELLGTWLKKQKSSKSDR
;
A
#
# COMPACT_ATOMS: atom_id res chain seq x y z
N MET A 1 -31.31 8.79 -20.41
CA MET A 1 -31.05 7.33 -20.46
C MET A 1 -30.20 6.96 -19.26
N PRO A 2 -30.67 6.13 -18.32
CA PRO A 2 -29.98 5.86 -17.05
C PRO A 2 -28.75 4.96 -17.26
N GLN A 3 -27.61 5.34 -16.67
CA GLN A 3 -26.39 4.53 -16.73
C GLN A 3 -26.55 3.29 -15.85
N LYS A 4 -26.42 2.12 -16.48
CA LYS A 4 -26.44 0.79 -15.86
C LYS A 4 -25.35 0.66 -14.78
N ASN A 5 -25.76 0.13 -13.63
CA ASN A 5 -24.91 -0.38 -12.56
C ASN A 5 -23.74 -1.20 -13.12
N LYS A 6 -22.51 -0.84 -12.76
CA LYS A 6 -21.33 -1.68 -12.99
C LYS A 6 -21.35 -2.84 -11.99
N THR A 7 -21.85 -3.98 -12.45
CA THR A 7 -21.69 -5.27 -11.79
C THR A 7 -20.20 -5.55 -11.62
N VAL A 8 -19.78 -5.83 -10.40
CA VAL A 8 -18.42 -6.26 -10.05
C VAL A 8 -18.18 -7.63 -10.72
N PRO A 9 -17.11 -7.84 -11.52
CA PRO A 9 -16.84 -9.16 -12.07
C PRO A 9 -16.35 -10.06 -10.93
N GLN A 10 -17.22 -11.02 -10.58
CA GLN A 10 -16.97 -12.15 -9.72
C GLN A 10 -15.80 -12.99 -10.29
N ASP A 11 -14.95 -13.50 -9.39
CA ASP A 11 -13.74 -14.30 -9.65
C ASP A 11 -13.83 -15.28 -10.83
N GLU A 12 -13.50 -14.81 -12.02
CA GLU A 12 -13.02 -15.71 -13.08
C GLU A 12 -11.62 -16.15 -12.68
N LYS A 13 -11.48 -17.45 -12.37
CA LYS A 13 -10.22 -18.14 -12.07
C LYS A 13 -9.18 -17.78 -13.14
N ARG A 14 -8.36 -16.76 -12.84
CA ARG A 14 -7.26 -16.34 -13.69
C ARG A 14 -6.32 -17.54 -13.87
N GLY A 15 -5.93 -17.82 -15.12
CA GLY A 15 -5.04 -18.93 -15.47
C GLY A 15 -3.71 -18.89 -14.70
N PRO A 16 -2.86 -19.93 -14.83
CA PRO A 16 -1.63 -20.06 -14.06
C PRO A 16 -0.66 -18.92 -14.43
N GLY A 17 -0.67 -17.87 -13.62
CA GLY A 17 0.12 -16.67 -13.78
C GLY A 17 0.53 -16.12 -12.41
N ARG A 18 1.39 -15.09 -12.41
CA ARG A 18 1.84 -14.45 -11.17
C ARG A 18 0.61 -14.00 -10.37
N PRO A 19 0.53 -14.30 -9.05
CA PRO A 19 -0.63 -13.95 -8.24
C PRO A 19 -0.95 -12.46 -8.34
N ALA A 20 -2.23 -12.15 -8.26
CA ALA A 20 -2.76 -10.80 -8.33
C ALA A 20 -2.05 -9.90 -7.29
N GLY A 21 -1.37 -8.85 -7.76
CA GLY A 21 -0.68 -7.90 -6.89
C GLY A 21 -1.61 -6.82 -6.34
N ARG A 22 -1.08 -5.91 -5.53
CA ARG A 22 -1.81 -4.75 -4.96
C ARG A 22 -2.59 -3.94 -6.00
N ARG A 23 -2.07 -3.82 -7.23
CA ARG A 23 -2.72 -3.12 -8.35
C ARG A 23 -4.06 -3.72 -8.80
N SER A 24 -4.25 -5.02 -8.55
CA SER A 24 -5.45 -5.76 -8.94
C SER A 24 -6.38 -6.05 -7.77
N ASN A 25 -6.03 -5.62 -6.55
CA ASN A 25 -6.88 -5.75 -5.38
C ASN A 25 -7.78 -4.51 -5.27
N PRO A 26 -9.12 -4.65 -5.25
CA PRO A 26 -10.05 -3.52 -5.17
C PRO A 26 -9.95 -2.72 -3.85
N ASP A 27 -9.36 -3.29 -2.80
CA ASP A 27 -9.17 -2.60 -1.51
C ASP A 27 -8.05 -1.55 -1.56
N TYR A 28 -7.22 -1.55 -2.60
CA TYR A 28 -6.10 -0.64 -2.75
C TYR A 28 -6.35 0.38 -3.88
N THR A 29 -6.03 1.64 -3.61
CA THR A 29 -6.00 2.71 -4.61
C THR A 29 -4.56 3.18 -4.84
N GLN A 30 -4.13 3.30 -6.09
CA GLN A 30 -2.82 3.84 -6.42
C GLN A 30 -2.81 5.37 -6.22
N ILE A 31 -1.82 5.86 -5.48
CA ILE A 31 -1.54 7.28 -5.32
C ILE A 31 -0.21 7.63 -5.99
N SER A 32 -0.09 8.87 -6.47
CA SER A 32 1.17 9.43 -6.95
C SER A 32 1.50 10.66 -6.12
N ALA A 33 2.71 10.71 -5.54
CA ALA A 33 3.15 11.80 -4.68
C ALA A 33 4.63 12.10 -4.96
N TYR A 34 5.00 13.37 -4.85
CA TYR A 34 6.39 13.80 -4.94
C TYR A 34 7.03 13.74 -3.57
N ILE A 35 8.24 13.18 -3.52
CA ILE A 35 9.13 13.17 -2.36
C ILE A 35 10.55 13.47 -2.82
N PRO A 36 11.42 14.03 -1.96
CA PRO A 36 12.83 14.19 -2.28
C PRO A 36 13.46 12.84 -2.68
N LEU A 37 14.27 12.86 -3.74
CA LEU A 37 14.91 11.65 -4.25
C LEU A 37 15.87 11.04 -3.21
N ASP A 38 16.70 11.87 -2.59
CA ASP A 38 17.69 11.42 -1.61
C ASP A 38 17.01 10.70 -0.44
N MET A 39 15.90 11.26 0.04
CA MET A 39 15.08 10.64 1.09
C MET A 39 14.50 9.29 0.64
N LEU A 40 14.05 9.15 -0.61
CA LEU A 40 13.57 7.87 -1.13
C LEU A 40 14.69 6.81 -1.16
N LEU A 41 15.90 7.20 -1.58
CA LEU A 41 17.05 6.30 -1.65
C LEU A 41 17.47 5.83 -0.26
N GLU A 42 17.61 6.76 0.69
CA GLU A 42 17.93 6.42 2.09
C GLU A 42 16.89 5.47 2.70
N VAL A 43 15.60 5.72 2.47
CA VAL A 43 14.52 4.83 2.94
C VAL A 43 14.65 3.44 2.32
N GLN A 44 15.00 3.32 1.05
CA GLN A 44 15.20 2.03 0.39
C GLN A 44 16.39 1.27 0.98
N ASP A 45 17.47 1.95 1.30
CA ASP A 45 18.66 1.36 1.94
C ASP A 45 18.32 0.83 3.33
N VAL A 46 17.64 1.63 4.16
CA VAL A 46 17.18 1.21 5.49
C VAL A 46 16.26 -0.01 5.40
N LEU A 47 15.29 -0.03 4.47
CA LEU A 47 14.40 -1.18 4.26
C LEU A 47 15.16 -2.43 3.80
N ALA A 48 16.25 -2.27 3.04
CA ALA A 48 17.10 -3.37 2.62
C ALA A 48 17.92 -3.94 3.78
N GLU A 49 18.39 -3.09 4.70
CA GLU A 49 19.06 -3.49 5.94
C GLU A 49 18.11 -4.22 6.89
N GLU A 50 16.94 -3.65 7.19
CA GLU A 50 15.89 -4.31 8.00
C GLU A 50 15.54 -5.70 7.47
N ARG A 51 15.47 -5.86 6.14
CA ARG A 51 15.22 -7.16 5.51
C ARG A 51 16.32 -8.18 5.85
N LYS A 52 17.59 -7.76 5.80
CA LYS A 52 18.74 -8.62 6.12
C LYS A 52 18.69 -9.03 7.59
N GLU A 53 18.43 -8.09 8.48
CA GLU A 53 18.31 -8.31 9.92
C GLU A 53 17.18 -9.29 10.26
N LEU A 54 15.99 -9.06 9.69
CA LEU A 54 14.80 -9.88 9.92
C LEU A 54 14.80 -11.19 9.13
N ARG A 55 15.88 -11.48 8.36
CA ARG A 55 16.02 -12.66 7.48
C ARG A 55 14.80 -12.88 6.57
N LYS A 56 14.14 -11.81 6.14
CA LYS A 56 12.93 -11.89 5.32
C LYS A 56 13.28 -12.17 3.87
N ARG A 57 12.62 -13.17 3.29
CA ARG A 57 12.80 -13.52 1.87
C ARG A 57 12.32 -12.40 0.94
N THR A 58 11.23 -11.73 1.29
CA THR A 58 10.61 -10.69 0.46
C THR A 58 10.95 -9.30 1.00
N PRO A 59 11.44 -8.38 0.15
CA PRO A 59 11.65 -6.99 0.56
C PRO A 59 10.32 -6.32 0.89
N ARG A 60 10.32 -5.50 1.93
CA ARG A 60 9.20 -4.61 2.23
C ARG A 60 9.20 -3.47 1.21
N PRO A 61 8.11 -3.24 0.46
CA PRO A 61 8.04 -2.10 -0.46
C PRO A 61 7.76 -0.80 0.31
N VAL A 62 8.19 0.32 -0.26
CA VAL A 62 7.93 1.67 0.29
C VAL A 62 6.43 1.93 0.47
N SER A 63 5.56 1.32 -0.35
CA SER A 63 4.11 1.43 -0.20
C SER A 63 3.61 0.96 1.17
N ASP A 64 4.24 -0.06 1.76
CA ASP A 64 3.85 -0.60 3.07
C ASP A 64 4.24 0.38 4.19
N LEU A 65 5.38 1.07 4.02
CA LEU A 65 5.80 2.11 4.96
C LEU A 65 4.86 3.31 4.89
N VAL A 66 4.48 3.74 3.69
CA VAL A 66 3.51 4.84 3.50
C VAL A 66 2.15 4.48 4.10
N GLU A 67 1.67 3.25 3.89
CA GLU A 67 0.42 2.74 4.45
C GLU A 67 0.41 2.80 6.00
N GLU A 68 1.49 2.36 6.65
CA GLU A 68 1.63 2.44 8.11
C GLU A 68 1.69 3.88 8.63
N LEU A 69 2.42 4.77 7.96
CA LEU A 69 2.51 6.17 8.34
C LEU A 69 1.15 6.87 8.23
N LEU A 70 0.42 6.65 7.13
CA LEU A 70 -0.92 7.20 6.93
C LEU A 70 -1.91 6.64 7.96
N GLY A 71 -1.86 5.34 8.24
CA GLY A 71 -2.68 4.71 9.26
C GLY A 71 -2.40 5.26 10.67
N THR A 72 -1.13 5.47 11.00
CA THR A 72 -0.70 6.04 12.29
C THR A 72 -1.15 7.49 12.42
N TRP A 73 -0.98 8.29 11.36
CA TRP A 73 -1.47 9.66 11.31
C TRP A 73 -2.99 9.72 11.49
N LEU A 74 -3.75 8.86 10.80
CA LEU A 74 -5.21 8.81 10.91
C LEU A 74 -5.67 8.45 12.32
N LYS A 75 -5.02 7.45 12.96
CA LYS A 75 -5.29 7.08 14.36
C LYS A 75 -5.10 8.28 15.29
N LYS A 76 -3.97 9.00 15.15
CA LYS A 76 -3.68 10.20 15.93
C LYS A 76 -4.76 11.27 15.78
N GLN A 77 -5.26 11.51 14.56
CA GLN A 77 -6.33 12.48 14.32
C GLN A 77 -7.67 12.07 14.95
N LYS A 78 -8.01 10.77 14.91
CA LYS A 78 -9.24 10.26 15.50
C LYS A 78 -9.21 10.30 17.02
N SER A 79 -8.09 9.92 17.64
CA SER A 79 -7.90 10.05 19.09
C SER A 79 -8.04 11.51 19.54
N SER A 80 -7.41 12.45 18.82
CA SER A 80 -7.53 13.89 19.12
C SER A 80 -8.94 14.48 18.94
N LYS A 81 -9.79 13.85 18.13
CA LYS A 81 -11.19 14.28 17.92
C LYS A 81 -12.17 13.61 18.88
N SER A 82 -11.80 12.50 19.51
CA SER A 82 -12.63 11.83 20.51
C SER A 82 -12.57 12.49 21.89
N ASP A 83 -11.54 13.32 22.12
CA ASP A 83 -11.32 14.11 23.34
C ASP A 83 -11.87 15.56 23.24
N ARG A 84 -12.58 15.90 22.16
CA ARG A 84 -13.28 17.19 21.97
C ARG A 84 -14.76 16.96 21.77
#